data_AF-A0A7W4J1F9-F1
#
_entry.id   AF-A0A7W4J1F9-F1
#
_cell.length_a   1.000
_cell.length_b   1.000
_cell.length_c   1.000
_cell.angle_alpha   90.00
_cell.angle_beta   90.00
_cell.angle_gamma   90.00
#
_symmetry.space_group_name_H-M   'P 1'
#
loop_
_entity.id
_entity.type
_entity.pdbx_description
1 polymer ?
#
loop_
_entity_poly.entity_id
_entity_poly.type
_entity_poly.pdbx_seq_one_letter_code
_entity_poly.pdbx_strand_id
1 'polypeptide(L)'
;MSESTSDTWFKLRLSPSLRKRLEDEAAQHGITLTAEILARLESTLSGADKRIDDLERLTSDEEFGNRALWKHFSDLYDEIERLKSEVEAVKERLGH
;
A
#
# COMPACT_ATOMS: atom_id res chain seq x y z
N MET A 1 25.00 -46.12 3.98
CA MET A 1 25.18 -44.84 3.27
C MET A 1 24.21 -43.87 3.92
N SER A 2 24.74 -42.79 4.48
CA SER A 2 24.04 -41.86 5.37
C SER A 2 22.90 -41.14 4.65
N GLU A 3 21.69 -41.30 5.18
CA GLU A 3 20.50 -40.52 4.82
C GLU A 3 20.78 -39.03 5.13
N SER A 4 20.92 -38.22 4.09
CA SER A 4 21.02 -36.77 4.22
C SER A 4 19.62 -36.18 4.36
N THR A 5 19.09 -36.15 5.58
CA THR A 5 17.90 -35.37 5.93
C THR A 5 18.29 -33.88 5.93
N SER A 6 18.22 -33.21 4.78
CA SER A 6 18.28 -31.75 4.76
C SER A 6 16.87 -31.17 4.82
N ASP A 7 16.53 -30.66 5.99
CA ASP A 7 15.40 -29.77 6.25
C ASP A 7 15.20 -28.77 5.11
N THR A 8 14.23 -29.05 4.25
CA THR A 8 13.76 -28.11 3.23
C THR A 8 12.33 -27.73 3.57
N TRP A 9 12.19 -26.83 4.56
CA TRP A 9 10.90 -26.27 4.99
C TRP A 9 10.20 -25.50 3.86
N PHE A 10 10.92 -25.15 2.79
CA PHE A 10 10.37 -24.54 1.57
C PHE A 10 10.80 -25.34 0.33
N LYS A 11 9.88 -26.15 -0.23
CA LYS A 11 10.05 -26.75 -1.56
C LYS A 11 9.73 -25.73 -2.66
N LEU A 12 10.50 -24.64 -2.72
CA LEU A 12 10.39 -23.69 -3.82
C LEU A 12 10.78 -24.39 -5.12
N ARG A 13 9.84 -24.45 -6.07
CA ARG A 13 10.09 -24.91 -7.43
C ARG A 13 10.83 -23.82 -8.20
N LEU A 14 12.13 -23.75 -8.01
CA LEU A 14 13.00 -22.83 -8.74
C LEU A 14 13.28 -23.39 -10.14
N SER A 15 13.27 -22.54 -11.15
CA SER A 15 13.75 -22.93 -12.48
C SER A 15 15.24 -23.30 -12.39
N PRO A 16 15.74 -24.21 -13.24
CA PRO A 16 17.14 -24.64 -13.19
C PRO A 16 18.14 -23.48 -13.31
N SER A 17 17.83 -22.49 -14.15
CA SER A 17 18.65 -21.29 -14.33
C SER A 17 18.68 -20.39 -13.10
N LEU A 18 17.53 -20.21 -12.43
CA LEU A 18 17.43 -19.40 -11.22
C LEU A 18 18.12 -20.08 -10.04
N ARG A 19 17.96 -21.40 -9.90
CA ARG A 19 18.66 -22.17 -8.85
C ARG A 19 20.17 -22.04 -9.00
N LYS A 20 20.71 -22.31 -10.19
CA LYS A 20 22.16 -22.22 -10.44
C LYS A 20 22.70 -20.84 -10.08
N ARG A 21 21.98 -19.80 -10.51
CA ARG A 21 22.38 -18.42 -10.23
C ARG A 21 22.38 -18.11 -8.73
N LEU A 22 21.37 -18.56 -7.98
CA LEU A 22 21.32 -18.37 -6.53
C LEU A 22 22.39 -19.19 -5.80
N GLU A 23 22.74 -20.38 -6.30
CA GLU A 23 23.85 -21.18 -5.77
C GLU A 23 25.21 -20.50 -6.01
N ASP A 24 25.42 -19.93 -7.19
CA ASP A 24 26.63 -19.16 -7.53
C ASP A 24 26.76 -17.92 -6.63
N GLU A 25 25.66 -17.18 -6.43
CA GLU A 25 25.62 -15.99 -5.58
C GLU A 25 25.80 -16.36 -4.08
N ALA A 26 25.19 -17.45 -3.61
CA ALA A 26 25.42 -17.97 -2.25
C ALA A 26 26.87 -18.41 -2.03
N ALA A 27 27.48 -19.05 -3.02
CA ALA A 27 28.89 -19.46 -2.97
C ALA A 27 29.85 -18.27 -2.91
N GLN A 28 29.55 -17.18 -3.63
CA GLN A 28 30.33 -15.93 -3.54
C GLN A 28 30.28 -15.31 -2.14
N HIS A 29 29.13 -15.42 -1.47
CA HIS A 29 28.94 -14.93 -0.10
C HIS A 29 29.40 -15.92 0.97
N GLY A 30 29.80 -17.14 0.60
CA GLY A 30 30.17 -18.19 1.55
C GLY A 30 29.01 -18.70 2.42
N ILE A 31 27.77 -18.56 1.94
CA ILE A 31 26.56 -18.97 2.67
C ILE A 31 25.81 -20.08 1.92
N THR A 32 24.81 -20.66 2.57
CA THR A 32 23.95 -21.68 1.94
C THR A 32 22.92 -21.03 1.01
N LEU A 33 22.44 -21.80 0.02
CA LEU A 33 21.33 -21.37 -0.84
C LEU A 33 20.11 -20.90 -0.03
N THR A 34 19.78 -21.61 1.05
CA THR A 34 18.68 -21.25 1.93
C THR A 34 18.91 -19.91 2.62
N ALA A 35 20.13 -19.65 3.11
CA ALA A 35 20.48 -18.38 3.73
C ALA A 35 20.42 -17.21 2.72
N GLU A 36 20.86 -17.43 1.49
CA GLU A 36 20.76 -16.45 0.41
C GLU A 36 19.31 -16.14 0.03
N ILE A 37 18.44 -17.17 -0.03
CA ILE A 37 17.00 -16.98 -0.26
C ILE A 37 16.38 -16.16 0.89
N LEU A 38 16.70 -16.49 2.14
CA LEU A 38 16.19 -15.78 3.31
C LEU A 38 16.65 -14.31 3.31
N ALA A 39 17.92 -14.04 3.04
CA ALA A 39 18.45 -12.68 2.97
C ALA A 39 17.74 -11.82 1.90
N ARG A 40 17.38 -12.42 0.75
CA ARG A 40 16.61 -11.71 -0.29
C ARG A 40 15.18 -11.46 0.11
N LEU A 41 14.53 -12.43 0.77
CA LEU A 41 13.18 -12.26 1.29
C LEU A 41 13.16 -11.15 2.34
N GLU A 42 14.10 -11.18 3.29
CA GLU A 42 14.28 -10.13 4.29
C GLU A 42 14.56 -8.78 3.64
N SER A 43 15.45 -8.70 2.64
CA SER A 43 15.72 -7.44 1.92
C SER A 43 14.49 -6.91 1.19
N THR A 44 13.73 -7.79 0.53
CA THR A 44 12.50 -7.43 -0.20
C THR A 44 11.41 -6.93 0.75
N LEU A 45 11.29 -7.57 1.91
CA LEU A 45 10.34 -7.22 2.96
C LEU A 45 10.84 -6.04 3.80
N SER A 46 12.15 -5.77 3.83
CA SER A 46 12.71 -4.63 4.54
C SER A 46 12.16 -3.33 3.95
N GLY A 47 11.54 -2.53 4.81
CA GLY A 47 10.87 -1.30 4.40
C GLY A 47 9.54 -1.51 3.67
N ALA A 48 8.99 -2.72 3.59
CA ALA A 48 7.58 -2.90 3.25
C ALA A 48 6.69 -2.28 4.33
N ASP A 49 6.99 -2.56 5.61
CA ASP A 49 6.29 -1.96 6.75
C ASP A 49 6.36 -0.44 6.73
N LYS A 50 7.57 0.12 6.50
CA LYS A 50 7.74 1.59 6.39
C LYS A 50 6.96 2.19 5.22
N ARG A 51 6.89 1.50 4.07
CA ARG A 51 6.09 1.94 2.92
C ARG A 51 4.60 1.86 3.20
N ILE A 52 4.16 0.85 3.95
CA ILE A 52 2.78 0.72 4.42
C ILE A 52 2.46 1.84 5.41
N ASP A 53 3.33 2.09 6.40
CA ASP A 53 3.18 3.19 7.37
C ASP A 53 3.17 4.56 6.68
N ASP A 54 4.03 4.79 5.68
CA ASP A 54 4.05 6.04 4.91
C ASP A 54 2.77 6.21 4.08
N LEU A 55 2.26 5.13 3.48
CA LEU A 55 0.99 5.13 2.76
C LEU A 55 -0.19 5.35 3.69
N GLU A 56 -0.21 4.67 4.84
CA GLU A 56 -1.22 4.83 5.88
C GLU A 56 -1.18 6.26 6.44
N ARG A 57 0.00 6.85 6.60
CA ARG A 57 0.12 8.27 6.97
C ARG A 57 -0.38 9.18 5.84
N LEU A 58 -0.10 8.90 4.58
CA LEU A 58 -0.62 9.70 3.46
C LEU A 58 -2.14 9.63 3.32
N THR A 59 -2.75 8.47 3.62
CA THR A 59 -4.20 8.24 3.49
C THR A 59 -4.97 8.57 4.77
N SER A 60 -4.36 8.36 5.93
CA SER A 60 -4.90 8.61 7.27
C SER A 60 -4.43 9.93 7.86
N ASP A 61 -3.61 10.72 7.14
CA ASP A 61 -3.51 12.16 7.37
C ASP A 61 -4.85 12.77 6.94
N GLU A 62 -5.82 12.57 7.84
CA GLU A 62 -7.16 13.13 7.90
C GLU A 62 -7.14 14.61 7.54
N GLU A 63 -6.04 15.31 7.77
CA GLU A 63 -5.91 16.73 7.55
C GLU A 63 -5.89 17.11 6.06
N PHE A 64 -5.25 16.36 5.15
CA PHE A 64 -5.24 16.75 3.72
C PHE A 64 -6.51 16.32 2.99
N GLY A 65 -6.92 15.05 3.18
CA GLY A 65 -8.14 14.50 2.59
C GLY A 65 -9.40 15.15 3.14
N ASN A 66 -9.52 15.30 4.47
CA ASN A 66 -10.72 15.92 5.06
C ASN A 66 -10.75 17.43 4.85
N ARG A 67 -9.63 18.17 4.79
CA ARG A 67 -9.71 19.62 4.49
C ARG A 67 -10.28 19.89 3.11
N ALA A 68 -9.88 19.12 2.10
CA ALA A 68 -10.45 19.25 0.76
C ALA A 68 -11.95 18.91 0.74
N LEU A 69 -12.34 17.82 1.42
CA LEU A 69 -13.75 17.43 1.54
C LEU A 69 -14.59 18.46 2.32
N TRP A 70 -14.05 19.01 3.42
CA TRP A 70 -14.71 20.04 4.22
C TRP A 70 -14.91 21.32 3.43
N LYS A 71 -13.94 21.73 2.61
CA LYS A 71 -14.10 22.88 1.72
C LYS A 71 -15.23 22.65 0.73
N HIS A 72 -15.24 21.51 0.04
CA HIS A 72 -16.33 21.17 -0.88
C HIS A 72 -17.69 21.10 -0.19
N PHE A 73 -17.75 20.58 1.04
CA PHE A 73 -18.97 20.54 1.84
C PHE A 73 -19.47 21.95 2.19
N SER A 74 -18.57 22.85 2.57
CA SER A 74 -18.89 24.26 2.85
C SER A 74 -19.43 24.96 1.60
N ASP A 75 -18.73 24.82 0.46
CA ASP A 75 -19.12 25.45 -0.81
C ASP A 75 -20.52 24.97 -1.25
N LEU A 76 -20.80 23.66 -1.12
CA LEU A 76 -22.12 23.09 -1.43
C LEU A 76 -23.21 23.56 -0.47
N TYR A 77 -22.89 23.72 0.82
CA TYR A 77 -23.84 24.21 1.81
C TYR A 77 -24.25 25.66 1.51
N ASP A 78 -23.28 26.52 1.20
CA ASP A 78 -23.53 27.92 0.83
C ASP A 78 -24.38 28.02 -0.46
N GLU A 79 -24.11 27.15 -1.44
CA GLU A 79 -24.91 27.11 -2.66
C GLU A 79 -26.36 26.64 -2.42
N ILE A 80 -26.57 25.66 -1.54
CA ILE A 80 -27.92 25.22 -1.15
C ILE A 80 -28.68 26.35 -0.47
N GLU A 81 -28.05 27.09 0.45
CA GLU A 81 -28.70 28.21 1.12
C GLU A 81 -29.03 29.36 0.16
N ARG A 82 -28.13 29.64 -0.81
CA ARG A 82 -28.41 30.58 -1.89
C ARG A 82 -29.61 30.14 -2.72
N LEU A 83 -29.64 28.88 -3.17
CA LEU A 83 -30.74 28.34 -3.98
C LEU A 83 -32.07 28.33 -3.22
N LYS A 84 -32.07 28.00 -1.92
CA LYS A 84 -33.27 28.12 -1.09
C LYS A 84 -33.78 29.55 -1.05
N SER A 85 -32.89 30.52 -0.85
CA SER A 85 -33.25 31.94 -0.82
C SER A 85 -33.82 32.41 -2.16
N GLU A 86 -33.22 31.98 -3.27
CA GLU A 86 -33.73 32.27 -4.62
C GLU A 86 -35.12 31.65 -4.86
N VAL A 87 -35.34 30.41 -4.42
CA VAL A 87 -36.64 29.73 -4.53
C VAL A 87 -37.70 30.45 -3.71
N GLU A 88 -37.42 30.84 -2.47
CA GLU A 88 -38.38 31.59 -1.64
C GLU A 88 -38.69 32.96 -2.25
N ALA A 89 -37.68 33.69 -2.73
CA ALA A 89 -37.90 34.96 -3.42
C ALA A 89 -38.76 34.81 -4.69
N VAL A 90 -38.62 33.69 -5.41
CA VAL A 90 -39.47 33.39 -6.57
C VAL A 90 -40.90 33.03 -6.14
N LYS A 91 -41.09 32.25 -5.07
CA LYS A 91 -42.42 31.94 -4.51
C LYS A 91 -43.16 33.21 -4.10
N GLU A 92 -42.49 34.10 -3.37
CA GLU A 92 -43.06 35.38 -2.94
C GLU A 92 -43.48 36.25 -4.14
N ARG A 93 -42.67 36.29 -5.21
CA ARG A 93 -43.00 37.03 -6.44
C ARG A 93 -44.16 36.43 -7.22
N LEU A 94 -44.37 35.11 -7.13
CA LEU A 94 -45.45 34.40 -7.79
C LEU A 94 -46.77 34.42 -6.99
N GLY A 95 -46.78 35.02 -5.79
CA GLY A 95 -48.01 35.30 -5.03
C GLY A 95 -48.65 34.06 -4.41
N HIS A 96 -47.85 33.06 -4.03
CA HIS A 96 -48.29 31.96 -3.15
C HIS A 96 -47.85 32.21 -1.71
#